data_AF-A0A941Y4Q6-F1
#
_entry.id   AF-A0A941Y4Q6-F1
#
_cell.length_a   1.000
_cell.length_b   1.000
_cell.length_c   1.000
_cell.angle_alpha   90.00
_cell.angle_beta   90.00
_cell.angle_gamma   90.00
#
_symmetry.space_group_name_H-M   'P 1'
#
loop_
_entity.id
_entity.type
_entity.pdbx_description
1 polymer ?
#
loop_
_entity_poly.entity_id
_entity_poly.type
_entity_poly.pdbx_seq_one_letter_code
_entity_poly.pdbx_strand_id
1 'polypeptide(L)'
;MLPIVSTSCAHDVAAWVGGGDQSAFTSALAAHENASWTGGHTGGVDESLAAFDVQEYWIARCLARQGHNVIALPTRHLVGLRSPDAAVSGQLTEFKTYTGVNPRRLLGKVGDALPQADRVVVGVEAQWDPTLVRSVFHVAIKSARRRRMRAVMFIGDAFQLEWGDWNGCLASFNHCQSEQPTGASVLRRAGRRLEVPAAAQSSTIEPALRCPGTVAVSETPPERHPRRVTSTLMSRTSAGGLRKPR
;
A
#
# COMPACT_ATOMS: atom_id res chain seq x y z
N MET A 1 10.94 14.55 -3.92
CA MET A 1 11.32 14.30 -2.51
C MET A 1 12.80 14.58 -2.33
N LEU A 2 13.19 15.32 -1.28
CA LEU A 2 14.59 15.48 -0.88
C LEU A 2 15.01 14.25 -0.06
N PRO A 3 16.25 13.74 -0.19
CA PRO A 3 16.72 12.62 0.62
C PRO A 3 16.62 12.92 2.12
N ILE A 4 16.05 12.00 2.89
CA ILE A 4 15.84 12.14 4.34
C ILE A 4 17.16 12.40 5.08
N VAL A 5 18.27 11.81 4.62
CA VAL A 5 19.62 12.02 5.18
C VAL A 5 20.05 13.49 5.19
N SER A 6 19.50 14.29 4.28
CA SER A 6 19.83 15.71 4.12
C SER A 6 18.87 16.64 4.89
N THR A 7 18.01 16.08 5.74
CA THR A 7 17.00 16.83 6.49
C THR A 7 17.20 16.68 7.99
N SER A 8 16.52 17.53 8.78
CA SER A 8 16.52 17.39 10.25
C SER A 8 15.98 16.04 10.72
N CYS A 9 15.13 15.38 9.91
CA CYS A 9 14.56 14.08 10.22
C CYS A 9 15.63 12.97 10.32
N ALA A 10 16.82 13.14 9.72
CA ALA A 10 17.94 12.21 9.90
C ALA A 10 18.35 12.07 11.38
N HIS A 11 18.28 13.16 12.16
CA HIS A 11 18.53 13.11 13.60
C HIS A 11 17.45 12.34 14.35
N ASP A 12 16.19 12.48 13.95
CA ASP A 12 15.07 11.74 14.54
C ASP A 12 15.19 10.23 14.27
N VAL A 13 15.65 9.85 13.07
CA VAL A 13 15.97 8.45 12.73
C VAL A 13 17.08 7.92 13.64
N ALA A 14 18.18 8.65 13.79
CA ALA A 14 19.29 8.23 14.65
C ALA A 14 18.87 8.07 16.12
N ALA A 15 18.08 9.02 16.65
CA ALA A 15 17.54 8.95 18.00
C ALA A 15 16.60 7.74 18.17
N TRP A 16 15.73 7.49 17.19
CA TRP A 16 14.83 6.34 17.18
C TRP A 16 15.58 5.01 17.14
N VAL A 17 16.60 4.88 16.29
CA VAL A 17 17.49 3.70 16.23
C VAL A 17 18.15 3.46 17.58
N GLY A 18 18.59 4.53 18.27
CA GLY A 18 19.18 4.49 19.61
C GLY A 18 18.23 4.16 20.76
N GLY A 19 16.98 3.79 20.48
CA GLY A 19 15.98 3.43 21.50
C GLY A 19 14.97 4.54 21.81
N GLY A 20 14.95 5.61 21.00
CA GLY A 20 13.99 6.69 21.12
C GLY A 20 12.53 6.27 20.91
N ASP A 21 11.63 7.19 21.27
CA ASP A 21 10.18 6.98 21.22
C ASP A 21 9.66 6.81 19.78
N GLN A 22 8.87 5.76 19.57
CA GLN A 22 8.33 5.43 18.25
C GLN A 22 7.22 6.39 17.81
N SER A 23 6.44 6.94 18.74
CA SER A 23 5.36 7.88 18.41
C SER A 23 5.94 9.20 17.93
N ALA A 24 6.93 9.73 18.64
CA ALA A 24 7.67 10.94 18.28
C ALA A 24 8.31 10.79 16.90
N PHE A 25 8.96 9.65 16.64
CA PHE A 25 9.55 9.37 15.33
C PHE A 25 8.49 9.32 14.20
N THR A 26 7.35 8.67 14.45
CA THR A 26 6.26 8.62 13.47
C THR A 26 5.70 10.02 13.19
N SER A 27 5.59 10.89 14.19
CA SER A 27 5.19 12.30 14.01
C SER A 27 6.22 13.10 13.21
N ALA A 28 7.52 12.87 13.43
CA ALA A 28 8.58 13.51 12.66
C ALA A 28 8.55 13.09 11.17
N LEU A 29 8.39 11.79 10.89
CA LEU A 29 8.22 11.26 9.54
C LEU A 29 6.98 11.86 8.85
N ALA A 30 5.85 11.92 9.55
CA ALA A 30 4.63 12.54 9.08
C ALA A 30 4.83 14.03 8.70
N ALA A 31 5.57 14.78 9.52
CA ALA A 31 5.88 16.18 9.24
C ALA A 31 6.81 16.35 8.03
N HIS A 32 7.86 15.52 7.94
CA HIS A 32 8.78 15.47 6.79
C HIS A 32 8.04 15.17 5.49
N GLU A 33 7.12 14.21 5.53
CA GLU A 33 6.30 13.83 4.39
C GLU A 33 5.32 14.93 4.03
N ASN A 34 4.58 15.51 4.97
CA ASN A 34 3.65 16.58 4.67
C ASN A 34 4.34 17.76 3.95
N ALA A 35 5.55 18.13 4.37
CA ALA A 35 6.34 19.15 3.68
C ALA A 35 6.71 18.76 2.23
N SER A 36 6.95 17.46 1.97
CA SER A 36 7.21 16.93 0.63
C SER A 36 5.96 16.91 -0.27
N TRP A 37 4.77 16.71 0.32
CA TRP A 37 3.49 16.70 -0.40
C TRP A 37 2.99 18.11 -0.72
N THR A 38 3.26 19.09 0.14
CA THR A 38 2.94 20.51 -0.12
C THR A 38 3.98 21.14 -1.05
N GLY A 39 3.88 20.87 -2.36
CA GLY A 39 4.66 21.54 -3.40
C GLY A 39 5.85 20.76 -3.98
N GLY A 40 6.00 19.47 -3.64
CA GLY A 40 7.06 18.61 -4.17
C GLY A 40 6.55 17.41 -5.00
N HIS A 41 7.49 16.75 -5.70
CA HIS A 41 7.22 15.47 -6.37
C HIS A 41 6.98 14.35 -5.35
N THR A 42 5.84 13.65 -5.47
CA THR A 42 5.48 12.43 -4.74
C THR A 42 5.80 11.17 -5.54
N GLY A 43 5.82 10.01 -4.90
CA GLY A 43 6.14 8.73 -5.54
C GLY A 43 7.64 8.43 -5.63
N GLY A 44 8.43 8.89 -4.66
CA GLY A 44 9.87 8.62 -4.58
C GLY A 44 10.21 7.42 -3.70
N VAL A 45 11.32 6.74 -3.99
CA VAL A 45 11.96 5.77 -3.10
C VAL A 45 13.24 6.40 -2.55
N ASP A 46 13.42 6.40 -1.24
CA ASP A 46 14.59 6.91 -0.53
C ASP A 46 15.33 5.78 0.18
N GLU A 47 16.56 5.52 -0.24
CA GLU A 47 17.47 4.54 0.38
C GLU A 47 18.71 5.23 1.00
N SER A 48 18.62 6.52 1.31
CA SER A 48 19.76 7.32 1.76
C SER A 48 20.23 6.99 3.18
N LEU A 49 19.39 6.36 4.00
CA LEU A 49 19.75 5.91 5.37
C LEU A 49 19.88 4.39 5.51
N ALA A 50 19.22 3.63 4.63
CA ALA A 50 19.26 2.18 4.58
C ALA A 50 18.95 1.72 3.15
N ALA A 51 19.46 0.56 2.75
CA ALA A 51 19.12 -0.04 1.47
C ALA A 51 18.02 -1.09 1.67
N PHE A 52 17.09 -1.13 0.73
CA PHE A 52 16.15 -2.23 0.61
C PHE A 52 16.85 -3.45 0.01
N ASP A 53 16.43 -4.65 0.40
CA ASP A 53 16.75 -5.82 -0.39
C ASP A 53 15.98 -5.83 -1.73
N VAL A 54 16.27 -6.81 -2.60
CA VAL A 54 15.65 -6.89 -3.94
C VAL A 54 14.12 -6.95 -3.86
N GLN A 55 13.59 -7.62 -2.85
CA GLN A 55 12.17 -7.88 -2.69
C GLN A 55 11.44 -6.69 -2.08
N GLU A 56 12.02 -6.09 -1.05
CA GLU A 56 11.56 -4.84 -0.46
C GLU A 56 11.60 -3.70 -1.49
N TYR A 57 12.66 -3.62 -2.30
CA TYR A 57 12.78 -2.61 -3.34
C TYR A 57 11.72 -2.77 -4.43
N TRP A 58 11.36 -4.01 -4.80
CA TRP A 58 10.25 -4.25 -5.71
C TRP A 58 8.92 -3.73 -5.14
N ILE A 59 8.63 -3.99 -3.85
CA ILE A 59 7.46 -3.44 -3.15
C ILE A 59 7.50 -1.91 -3.16
N ALA A 60 8.63 -1.32 -2.76
CA ALA A 60 8.83 0.13 -2.70
C ALA A 60 8.58 0.79 -4.05
N ARG A 61 9.08 0.21 -5.15
CA ARG A 61 8.84 0.72 -6.50
C ARG A 61 7.38 0.63 -6.92
N CYS A 62 6.68 -0.43 -6.55
CA CYS A 62 5.25 -0.55 -6.83
C CYS A 62 4.46 0.56 -6.11
N LEU A 63 4.74 0.80 -4.84
CA LEU A 63 4.14 1.89 -4.05
C LEU A 63 4.48 3.28 -4.62
N ALA A 64 5.74 3.50 -4.99
CA ALA A 64 6.22 4.74 -5.59
C ALA A 64 5.47 5.11 -6.88
N ARG A 65 5.20 4.13 -7.76
CA ARG A 65 4.38 4.34 -8.97
C ARG A 65 2.94 4.76 -8.68
N GLN A 66 2.46 4.52 -7.47
CA GLN A 66 1.12 4.92 -7.02
C GLN A 66 1.13 6.29 -6.33
N GLY A 67 2.30 6.94 -6.26
CA GLY A 67 2.46 8.25 -5.64
C GLY A 67 2.80 8.19 -4.14
N HIS A 68 3.01 7.00 -3.56
CA HIS A 68 3.51 6.90 -2.20
C HIS A 68 5.00 7.23 -2.15
N ASN A 69 5.40 8.11 -1.24
CA ASN A 69 6.81 8.19 -0.89
C ASN A 69 7.16 7.02 0.03
N VAL A 70 8.30 6.38 -0.25
CA VAL A 70 8.78 5.22 0.49
C VAL A 70 10.20 5.49 0.95
N ILE A 71 10.43 5.44 2.26
CA ILE A 71 11.73 5.68 2.87
C ILE A 71 12.18 4.39 3.55
N ALA A 72 13.35 3.88 3.19
CA ALA A 72 13.97 2.73 3.86
C ALA A 72 14.41 3.11 5.28
N LEU A 73 14.06 2.27 6.26
CA LEU A 73 14.40 2.52 7.65
C LEU A 73 15.54 1.59 8.12
N PRO A 74 16.53 2.10 8.88
CA PRO A 74 17.54 1.25 9.47
C PRO A 74 16.95 0.27 10.49
N THR A 75 17.52 -0.94 10.56
CA THR A 75 17.14 -1.94 11.56
C THR A 75 17.47 -1.48 12.98
N ARG A 76 16.55 -1.71 13.92
CA ARG A 76 16.82 -1.53 15.35
C ARG A 76 17.31 -2.84 15.96
N HIS A 77 18.51 -2.83 16.51
CA HIS A 77 19.10 -4.03 17.15
C HIS A 77 18.74 -4.19 18.63
N LEU A 78 17.94 -3.28 19.19
CA LEU A 78 17.53 -3.31 20.60
C LEU A 78 16.33 -4.24 20.80
N VAL A 79 16.50 -5.20 21.72
CA VAL A 79 15.48 -6.22 22.05
C VAL A 79 14.19 -5.54 22.53
N GLY A 80 13.06 -6.02 22.02
CA GLY A 80 11.72 -5.55 22.41
C GLY A 80 11.25 -4.30 21.68
N LEU A 81 12.09 -3.69 20.85
CA LEU A 81 11.70 -2.56 20.01
C LEU A 81 11.22 -3.03 18.65
N ARG A 82 10.20 -2.34 18.11
CA ARG A 82 9.72 -2.57 16.75
C ARG A 82 10.70 -2.01 15.73
N SER A 83 10.97 -2.76 14.68
CA SER A 83 11.89 -2.41 13.59
C SER A 83 11.18 -2.56 12.23
N PRO A 84 10.27 -1.64 11.87
CA PRO A 84 9.64 -1.60 10.55
C PRO A 84 10.69 -1.42 9.44
N ASP A 85 10.45 -2.06 8.30
CA ASP A 85 11.33 -1.97 7.13
C ASP A 85 11.31 -0.58 6.46
N ALA A 86 10.16 0.09 6.47
CA ALA A 86 9.97 1.35 5.74
C ALA A 86 9.04 2.34 6.44
N ALA A 87 9.11 3.60 5.99
CA ALA A 87 8.03 4.57 6.13
C ALA A 87 7.35 4.76 4.77
N VAL A 88 6.03 4.53 4.71
CA VAL A 88 5.20 4.72 3.50
C VAL A 88 4.25 5.88 3.75
N SER A 89 4.36 6.97 2.99
CA SER A 89 3.63 8.23 3.24
C SER A 89 3.74 8.69 4.72
N GLY A 90 4.92 8.49 5.32
CA GLY A 90 5.22 8.92 6.70
C GLY A 90 4.71 7.97 7.78
N GLN A 91 4.19 6.80 7.40
CA GLN A 91 3.69 5.78 8.31
C GLN A 91 4.64 4.59 8.37
N LEU A 92 5.00 4.17 9.58
CA LEU A 92 5.83 2.99 9.81
C LEU A 92 5.14 1.74 9.27
N THR A 93 5.83 1.02 8.39
CA THR A 93 5.26 -0.06 7.58
C THR A 93 6.24 -1.21 7.47
N GLU A 94 5.73 -2.41 7.69
CA GLU A 94 6.48 -3.64 7.47
C GLU A 94 6.26 -4.17 6.05
N PHE A 95 7.32 -4.62 5.41
CA PHE A 95 7.27 -5.34 4.14
C PHE A 95 7.39 -6.85 4.36
N LYS A 96 6.62 -7.60 3.58
CA LYS A 96 6.69 -9.05 3.54
C LYS A 96 6.58 -9.52 2.11
N THR A 97 7.33 -10.56 1.76
CA THR A 97 7.15 -11.24 0.48
C THR A 97 6.56 -12.62 0.68
N TYR A 98 5.68 -12.99 -0.25
CA TYR A 98 5.05 -14.29 -0.31
C TYR A 98 5.11 -14.86 -1.73
N THR A 99 5.80 -15.99 -1.87
CA THR A 99 6.04 -16.68 -3.15
C THR A 99 5.43 -18.09 -3.21
N GLY A 100 4.64 -18.46 -2.20
CA GLY A 100 4.17 -19.84 -2.02
C GLY A 100 2.86 -20.17 -2.76
N VAL A 101 2.49 -21.45 -2.76
CA VAL A 101 1.24 -21.94 -3.38
C VAL A 101 0.05 -22.08 -2.42
N ASN A 102 0.23 -21.88 -1.11
CA ASN A 102 -0.83 -22.03 -0.10
C ASN A 102 -1.37 -20.67 0.42
N PRO A 103 -2.60 -20.26 0.04
CA PRO A 103 -3.25 -19.02 0.48
C PRO A 103 -3.28 -18.77 1.99
N ARG A 104 -3.29 -19.82 2.82
CA ARG A 104 -3.27 -19.66 4.28
C ARG A 104 -1.94 -19.12 4.78
N ARG A 105 -0.83 -19.41 4.11
CA ARG A 105 0.49 -18.89 4.47
C ARG A 105 0.63 -17.40 4.16
N LEU A 106 -0.10 -16.89 3.16
CA LEU A 106 -0.20 -15.45 2.91
C LEU A 106 -0.83 -14.71 4.11
N LEU A 107 -1.86 -15.29 4.74
CA LEU A 107 -2.42 -14.73 5.99
C LEU A 107 -1.42 -14.76 7.15
N GLY A 108 -0.54 -15.77 7.19
CA GLY A 108 0.56 -15.85 8.14
C GLY A 108 1.47 -14.62 8.07
N LYS A 109 1.81 -14.16 6.86
CA LYS A 109 2.66 -12.97 6.66
C LYS A 109 2.10 -11.70 7.28
N VAL A 110 0.78 -11.51 7.26
CA VAL A 110 0.13 -10.39 7.95
C VAL A 110 0.30 -10.49 9.47
N GLY A 111 0.23 -11.71 10.02
CA GLY A 111 0.49 -11.96 11.44
C GLY A 111 1.95 -11.75 11.83
N ASP A 112 2.88 -12.22 10.98
CA ASP A 112 4.32 -12.12 11.20
C ASP A 112 4.82 -10.67 11.21
N ALA A 113 4.11 -9.76 10.55
CA ALA A 113 4.43 -8.33 10.50
C ALA A 113 4.05 -7.56 11.78
N LEU A 114 3.08 -8.05 12.55
CA LEU A 114 2.52 -7.33 13.71
C LEU A 114 3.55 -6.92 14.77
N PRO A 115 4.57 -7.73 15.10
CA PRO A 115 5.61 -7.32 16.04
C PRO A 115 6.44 -6.13 15.55
N GLN A 116 6.52 -5.88 14.25
CA GLN A 116 7.38 -4.85 13.64
C GLN A 116 6.62 -3.59 13.27
N ALA A 117 5.37 -3.71 12.82
CA ALA A 117 4.52 -2.55 12.52
C ALA A 117 3.04 -2.89 12.68
N ASP A 118 2.21 -1.86 12.84
CA ASP A 118 0.76 -1.99 12.77
C ASP A 118 0.21 -1.85 11.33
N ARG A 119 1.10 -1.72 10.34
CA ARG A 119 0.81 -1.65 8.91
C ARG A 119 1.70 -2.62 8.17
N VAL A 120 1.14 -3.31 7.18
CA VAL A 120 1.90 -4.27 6.39
C VAL A 120 1.57 -4.14 4.91
N VAL A 121 2.61 -4.19 4.08
CA VAL A 121 2.50 -4.44 2.65
C VAL A 121 3.07 -5.81 2.37
N VAL A 122 2.26 -6.68 1.78
CA VAL A 122 2.70 -8.01 1.35
C VAL A 122 2.83 -8.03 -0.16
N GLY A 123 4.06 -8.19 -0.63
CA GLY A 123 4.37 -8.56 -2.00
C GLY A 123 3.98 -10.00 -2.28
N VAL A 124 3.09 -10.22 -3.24
CA VAL A 124 2.53 -11.53 -3.58
C VAL A 124 3.03 -11.92 -4.96
N GLU A 125 4.16 -12.63 -5.00
CA GLU A 125 4.73 -13.24 -6.20
C GLU A 125 4.15 -14.64 -6.41
N ALA A 126 2.82 -14.75 -6.41
CA ALA A 126 2.13 -16.01 -6.67
C ALA A 126 1.26 -15.85 -7.91
N GLN A 127 1.31 -16.84 -8.81
CA GLN A 127 0.44 -16.91 -9.98
C GLN A 127 -0.95 -17.40 -9.57
N TRP A 128 -1.66 -16.58 -8.79
CA TRP A 128 -3.02 -16.85 -8.36
C TRP A 128 -4.01 -15.99 -9.14
N ASP A 129 -5.19 -16.57 -9.36
CA ASP A 129 -6.34 -15.81 -9.82
C ASP A 129 -6.62 -14.63 -8.86
N PRO A 130 -6.73 -13.39 -9.37
CA PRO A 130 -7.09 -12.23 -8.56
C PRO A 130 -8.34 -12.42 -7.68
N THR A 131 -9.30 -13.25 -8.11
CA THR A 131 -10.50 -13.56 -7.32
C THR A 131 -10.18 -14.32 -6.04
N LEU A 132 -9.24 -15.28 -6.12
CA LEU A 132 -8.71 -15.99 -4.96
C LEU A 132 -7.99 -15.02 -4.02
N VAL A 133 -7.12 -14.16 -4.56
CA VAL A 133 -6.36 -13.18 -3.75
C VAL A 133 -7.32 -12.24 -3.02
N ARG A 134 -8.36 -11.74 -3.69
CA ARG A 134 -9.39 -10.88 -3.08
C ARG A 134 -10.13 -11.59 -1.94
N SER A 135 -10.45 -12.87 -2.11
CA SER A 135 -11.05 -13.70 -1.05
C SER A 135 -10.13 -13.82 0.17
N VAL A 136 -8.83 -14.05 -0.05
CA VAL A 136 -7.82 -14.12 1.03
C VAL A 136 -7.68 -12.75 1.70
N PHE A 137 -7.67 -11.67 0.93
CA PHE A 137 -7.56 -10.31 1.43
C PHE A 137 -8.71 -9.94 2.37
N HIS A 138 -9.96 -10.32 2.06
CA HIS A 138 -11.08 -10.12 2.98
C HIS A 138 -10.90 -10.84 4.32
N VAL A 139 -10.30 -12.03 4.31
CA VAL A 139 -9.97 -12.76 5.53
C VAL A 139 -8.83 -12.07 6.28
N ALA A 140 -7.82 -11.56 5.57
CA ALA A 140 -6.72 -10.80 6.13
C ALA A 140 -7.22 -9.57 6.88
N ILE A 141 -8.14 -8.78 6.30
CA ILE A 141 -8.76 -7.61 6.94
C ILE A 141 -9.44 -7.99 8.26
N LYS A 142 -10.26 -9.05 8.26
CA LYS A 142 -10.95 -9.52 9.48
C LYS A 142 -9.92 -9.91 10.56
N SER A 143 -8.84 -10.55 10.15
CA SER A 143 -7.73 -10.93 11.03
C SER A 143 -6.99 -9.71 11.60
N ALA A 144 -6.65 -8.76 10.73
CA ALA A 144 -5.94 -7.53 11.04
C ALA A 144 -6.72 -6.66 12.04
N ARG A 145 -8.03 -6.49 11.83
CA ARG A 145 -8.92 -5.80 12.77
C ARG A 145 -8.91 -6.41 14.17
N ARG A 146 -9.00 -7.74 14.27
CA ARG A 146 -8.93 -8.45 15.57
C ARG A 146 -7.60 -8.24 16.28
N ARG A 147 -6.51 -8.06 15.51
CA ARG A 147 -5.16 -7.81 16.02
C ARG A 147 -4.82 -6.32 16.15
N ARG A 148 -5.80 -5.43 15.94
CA ARG A 148 -5.63 -3.96 16.00
C ARG A 148 -4.57 -3.41 15.04
N MET A 149 -4.33 -4.08 13.92
CA MET A 149 -3.56 -3.50 12.83
C MET A 149 -4.35 -2.35 12.18
N ARG A 150 -3.62 -1.35 11.71
CA ARG A 150 -4.17 -0.13 11.11
C ARG A 150 -4.38 -0.24 9.62
N ALA A 151 -3.53 -0.99 8.92
CA ALA A 151 -3.65 -1.19 7.48
C ALA A 151 -3.01 -2.48 6.99
N VAL A 152 -3.52 -3.00 5.88
CA VAL A 152 -2.98 -4.15 5.14
C VAL A 152 -3.08 -3.85 3.66
N MET A 153 -2.01 -4.12 2.92
CA MET A 153 -1.99 -4.04 1.46
C MET A 153 -1.38 -5.31 0.88
N PHE A 154 -2.00 -5.87 -0.15
CA PHE A 154 -1.41 -6.91 -1.00
C PHE A 154 -1.11 -6.32 -2.36
N ILE A 155 0.13 -6.50 -2.84
CA ILE A 155 0.56 -6.06 -4.16
C ILE A 155 1.09 -7.27 -4.93
N GLY A 156 0.63 -7.47 -6.14
CA GLY A 156 1.17 -8.43 -7.11
C GLY A 156 1.25 -7.77 -8.49
N ASP A 157 1.83 -8.48 -9.46
CA ASP A 157 2.02 -7.92 -10.82
C ASP A 157 0.69 -7.48 -11.49
N ALA A 158 -0.41 -8.16 -11.17
CA ALA A 158 -1.72 -7.94 -11.79
C ALA A 158 -2.78 -7.37 -10.85
N PHE A 159 -2.44 -7.09 -9.58
CA PHE A 159 -3.41 -6.60 -8.62
C PHE A 159 -2.78 -5.77 -7.50
N GLN A 160 -3.63 -4.92 -6.94
CA GLN A 160 -3.38 -4.26 -5.68
C GLN A 160 -4.68 -4.25 -4.89
N LEU A 161 -4.59 -4.64 -3.63
CA LEU A 161 -5.72 -4.63 -2.71
C LEU A 161 -5.28 -3.94 -1.43
N GLU A 162 -6.04 -2.96 -1.00
CA GLU A 162 -5.71 -2.14 0.17
C GLU A 162 -6.88 -2.03 1.15
N TRP A 163 -6.53 -1.92 2.42
CA TRP A 163 -7.46 -1.64 3.51
C TRP A 163 -6.74 -0.86 4.59
N GLY A 164 -7.44 0.11 5.17
CA GLY A 164 -6.95 0.93 6.27
C GLY A 164 -6.46 2.29 5.79
N ASP A 165 -5.89 3.04 6.73
CA ASP A 165 -5.44 4.40 6.49
C ASP A 165 -3.96 4.43 6.10
N TRP A 166 -3.63 4.70 4.84
CA TRP A 166 -2.25 4.83 4.36
C TRP A 166 -1.75 6.27 4.32
N ASN A 167 -2.59 7.24 4.66
CA ASN A 167 -2.31 8.67 4.51
C ASN A 167 -2.81 9.46 5.72
N GLY A 168 -2.47 9.01 6.94
CA GLY A 168 -3.05 9.53 8.19
C GLY A 168 -2.90 11.04 8.41
N CYS A 169 -2.05 11.72 7.63
CA CYS A 169 -1.86 13.17 7.69
C CYS A 169 -2.75 13.96 6.73
N LEU A 170 -3.29 13.37 5.65
CA LEU A 170 -4.14 14.07 4.69
C LEU A 170 -5.59 14.21 5.19
N ALA A 171 -6.05 13.28 6.03
CA ALA A 171 -7.42 13.30 6.55
C ALA A 171 -7.67 14.47 7.54
N SER A 172 -6.64 14.94 8.25
CA SER A 172 -6.77 16.02 9.24
C SER A 172 -6.90 17.41 8.62
N PHE A 173 -6.51 17.62 7.35
CA PHE A 173 -6.64 18.92 6.68
C PHE A 173 -8.02 19.14 6.03
N ASN A 174 -8.72 18.07 5.64
CA ASN A 174 -10.06 18.20 5.06
C ASN A 174 -11.16 18.48 6.11
N HIS A 175 -10.86 18.42 7.40
CA HIS A 175 -11.84 18.70 8.46
C HIS A 175 -11.77 20.14 9.01
N CYS A 176 -10.79 20.96 8.61
CA CYS A 176 -10.64 22.34 9.10
C CYS A 176 -11.01 23.44 8.08
N GLN A 177 -11.69 23.13 6.97
CA GLN A 177 -12.16 24.15 6.01
C GLN A 177 -13.68 24.16 5.74
N SER A 178 -14.49 23.59 6.64
CA SER A 178 -15.96 23.66 6.52
C SER A 178 -16.64 24.34 7.71
N GLU A 179 -16.04 25.37 8.30
CA GLU A 179 -16.79 26.32 9.13
C GLU A 179 -16.27 27.74 8.88
N GLN A 180 -16.90 28.42 7.91
CA GLN A 180 -17.00 29.87 7.94
C GLN A 180 -18.50 30.23 7.95
N PRO A 181 -18.95 31.00 8.97
CA PRO A 181 -20.33 31.41 9.13
C PRO A 181 -20.55 32.75 8.42
N THR A 182 -21.59 32.86 7.60
CA THR A 182 -22.32 34.13 7.38
C THR A 182 -23.54 33.89 6.50
N GLY A 183 -24.73 34.23 7.01
CA GLY A 183 -25.96 34.15 6.23
C GLY A 183 -27.19 34.19 7.12
N ALA A 184 -27.46 35.35 7.70
CA ALA A 184 -28.65 35.63 8.49
C ALA A 184 -29.94 35.21 7.78
N SER A 185 -30.86 34.60 8.54
CA SER A 185 -32.30 34.90 8.40
C SER A 185 -33.04 34.54 9.67
N VAL A 186 -33.45 35.60 10.36
CA VAL A 186 -34.39 35.65 11.46
C VAL A 186 -35.81 35.38 10.92
N LEU A 187 -36.54 34.54 11.67
CA LEU A 187 -38.00 34.44 11.84
C LEU A 187 -38.94 35.00 10.75
N ARG A 188 -39.90 34.15 10.33
CA ARG A 188 -41.33 34.49 10.45
C ARG A 188 -42.24 33.26 10.51
N ARG A 189 -43.38 33.50 11.16
CA ARG A 189 -44.31 32.59 11.84
C ARG A 189 -45.61 32.46 11.02
N ALA A 190 -46.32 31.35 11.25
CA ALA A 190 -47.77 31.12 11.09
C ALA A 190 -48.36 30.77 9.70
N GLY A 191 -48.90 29.54 9.62
CA GLY A 191 -50.36 29.36 9.59
C GLY A 191 -51.05 29.01 8.26
N ARG A 192 -51.85 27.92 8.33
CA ARG A 192 -53.08 27.57 7.56
C ARG A 192 -52.96 26.91 6.17
N ARG A 193 -53.18 25.58 6.19
CA ARG A 193 -54.34 24.78 5.70
C ARG A 193 -55.14 25.23 4.44
N LEU A 194 -55.50 24.18 3.66
CA LEU A 194 -56.47 24.05 2.53
C LEU A 194 -55.92 24.56 1.19
N GLU A 195 -55.94 23.85 0.06
CA GLU A 195 -56.98 22.98 -0.53
C GLU A 195 -56.39 22.10 -1.67
N VAL A 196 -57.08 20.99 -2.00
CA VAL A 196 -56.95 20.18 -3.24
C VAL A 196 -58.25 20.39 -4.02
N PRO A 197 -58.24 20.63 -5.35
CA PRO A 197 -58.57 19.60 -6.36
C PRO A 197 -57.73 19.74 -7.67
N ALA A 198 -57.26 18.67 -8.32
CA ALA A 198 -57.91 17.64 -9.14
C ALA A 198 -58.01 17.97 -10.65
N ALA A 199 -57.71 16.95 -11.47
CA ALA A 199 -57.94 16.80 -12.91
C ALA A 199 -57.05 17.67 -13.83
N ALA A 200 -56.61 17.25 -15.01
CA ALA A 200 -56.60 16.00 -15.75
C ALA A 200 -55.71 16.25 -16.98
N GLN A 201 -55.21 15.18 -17.60
CA GLN A 201 -55.35 14.87 -19.04
C GLN A 201 -54.13 14.14 -19.59
N SER A 202 -54.45 12.95 -20.09
CA SER A 202 -53.66 12.07 -20.94
C SER A 202 -53.18 12.76 -22.22
N SER A 203 -52.00 12.37 -22.71
CA SER A 203 -51.90 11.88 -24.09
C SER A 203 -50.68 10.97 -24.29
N THR A 204 -51.01 9.73 -24.57
CA THR A 204 -50.31 8.72 -25.36
C THR A 204 -49.49 9.29 -26.52
N ILE A 205 -48.23 8.89 -26.67
CA ILE A 205 -47.65 8.33 -27.92
C ILE A 205 -46.52 7.35 -27.53
N GLU A 206 -46.65 6.10 -27.98
CA GLU A 206 -45.66 5.02 -27.96
C GLU A 206 -45.24 4.75 -29.43
N PRO A 207 -44.42 3.74 -29.75
CA PRO A 207 -42.95 3.64 -29.73
C PRO A 207 -42.35 3.56 -31.16
N ALA A 208 -41.02 3.49 -31.30
CA ALA A 208 -40.39 2.66 -32.35
C ALA A 208 -38.84 2.62 -32.32
N LEU A 209 -38.34 1.39 -32.18
CA LEU A 209 -37.38 0.71 -33.07
C LEU A 209 -35.86 1.02 -33.04
N ARG A 210 -35.15 -0.06 -32.68
CA ARG A 210 -34.01 -0.72 -33.36
C ARG A 210 -32.56 -0.25 -33.13
N CYS A 211 -31.80 -1.22 -32.59
CA CYS A 211 -30.35 -1.47 -32.63
C CYS A 211 -29.85 -1.73 -34.09
N PRO A 212 -28.61 -2.22 -34.37
CA PRO A 212 -27.37 -2.40 -33.57
C PRO A 212 -26.09 -1.93 -34.33
N GLY A 213 -24.87 -2.16 -33.78
CA GLY A 213 -23.64 -2.03 -34.57
C GLY A 213 -22.31 -2.22 -33.83
N THR A 214 -21.92 -3.48 -33.65
CA THR A 214 -20.60 -3.96 -33.20
C THR A 214 -19.50 -3.73 -34.26
N VAL A 215 -18.29 -3.32 -33.86
CA VAL A 215 -17.03 -3.78 -34.50
C VAL A 215 -15.93 -3.93 -33.45
N ALA A 216 -15.45 -5.16 -33.31
CA ALA A 216 -14.22 -5.53 -32.60
C ALA A 216 -13.05 -5.51 -33.61
N VAL A 217 -11.88 -5.06 -33.19
CA VAL A 217 -10.61 -5.25 -33.92
C VAL A 217 -9.68 -6.06 -33.04
N SER A 218 -9.40 -7.28 -33.52
CA SER A 218 -8.37 -8.19 -33.05
C SER A 218 -7.06 -7.86 -33.76
N GLU A 219 -5.96 -7.70 -33.02
CA GLU A 219 -4.63 -7.99 -33.56
C GLU A 219 -3.79 -8.75 -32.53
N THR A 220 -3.34 -9.92 -32.98
CA THR A 220 -2.51 -10.92 -32.31
C THR A 220 -1.02 -10.50 -32.26
N PRO A 221 -0.24 -11.00 -31.27
CA PRO A 221 1.16 -10.64 -31.07
C PRO A 221 2.13 -11.56 -31.83
N PRO A 222 3.35 -11.08 -32.18
CA PRO A 222 4.39 -11.94 -32.76
C PRO A 222 5.18 -12.75 -31.71
N GLU A 223 5.60 -13.92 -32.18
CA GLU A 223 6.21 -15.04 -31.48
C GLU A 223 7.61 -14.83 -30.89
N ARG A 224 7.91 -15.70 -29.92
CA ARG A 224 9.21 -15.88 -29.25
C ARG A 224 10.21 -16.64 -30.13
N HIS A 225 11.49 -16.31 -30.00
CA HIS A 225 12.60 -17.21 -30.28
C HIS A 225 13.47 -17.41 -29.03
N PRO A 226 13.68 -18.66 -28.55
CA PRO A 226 14.64 -18.95 -27.50
C PRO A 226 16.04 -19.21 -28.08
N ARG A 227 17.03 -18.42 -27.67
CA ARG A 227 18.44 -18.75 -27.87
C ARG A 227 18.91 -19.73 -26.79
N ARG A 228 19.18 -20.95 -27.27
CA ARG A 228 19.90 -22.04 -26.60
C ARG A 228 21.37 -21.63 -26.47
N VAL A 229 21.91 -21.59 -25.25
CA VAL A 229 23.36 -21.63 -25.03
C VAL A 229 23.68 -22.77 -24.06
N THR A 230 24.63 -23.56 -24.50
CA THR A 230 25.15 -24.84 -24.03
C THR A 230 25.72 -24.83 -22.62
N SER A 231 25.39 -25.87 -21.85
CA SER A 231 26.10 -26.25 -20.64
C SER A 231 27.47 -26.86 -20.99
N THR A 232 28.55 -26.37 -20.37
CA THR A 232 29.84 -27.05 -20.38
C THR A 232 30.06 -27.72 -19.03
N LEU A 233 30.12 -29.05 -19.10
CA LEU A 233 30.62 -29.96 -18.08
C LEU A 233 32.11 -29.70 -17.85
N MET A 234 32.54 -29.52 -16.60
CA MET A 234 33.95 -29.71 -16.20
C MET A 234 33.96 -30.51 -14.90
N SER A 235 34.20 -31.80 -15.07
CA SER A 235 34.61 -32.72 -14.02
C SER A 235 35.97 -32.30 -13.46
N ARG A 236 36.09 -32.20 -12.14
CA ARG A 236 37.38 -32.39 -11.45
C ARG A 236 37.23 -33.26 -10.22
N THR A 237 37.74 -34.47 -10.37
CA THR A 237 38.26 -35.38 -9.35
C THR A 237 39.44 -34.77 -8.59
N SER A 238 39.42 -34.85 -7.26
CA SER A 238 40.57 -35.08 -6.35
C SER A 238 39.96 -35.35 -4.96
N ALA A 239 39.97 -36.57 -4.41
CA ALA A 239 41.11 -37.30 -3.83
C ALA A 239 41.76 -36.56 -2.64
N GLY A 240 41.78 -37.24 -1.49
CA GLY A 240 42.43 -36.84 -0.22
C GLY A 240 41.40 -36.61 0.89
N GLY A 241 41.07 -37.53 1.80
CA GLY A 241 41.87 -38.60 2.37
C GLY A 241 42.69 -38.07 3.55
N LEU A 242 42.12 -38.06 4.76
CA LEU A 242 42.86 -38.24 6.02
C LEU A 242 41.91 -38.47 7.20
N ARG A 243 41.75 -39.75 7.53
CA ARG A 243 41.41 -40.23 8.87
C ARG A 243 42.62 -40.04 9.79
N LYS A 244 42.36 -39.74 11.08
CA LYS A 244 42.79 -40.48 12.30
C LYS A 244 42.75 -39.54 13.54
N PRO A 245 42.87 -40.05 14.77
CA PRO A 245 41.77 -40.69 15.51
C PRO A 245 41.63 -40.15 16.95
N ARG A 246 40.58 -40.63 17.65
CA ARG A 246 40.38 -40.66 19.12
C ARG A 246 40.77 -39.45 19.95
#